data_AF-A0A7Y5QZ13-F1
#
_entry.id   AF-A0A7Y5QZ13-F1
#
_cell.length_a   1.000
_cell.length_b   1.000
_cell.length_c   1.000
_cell.angle_alpha   90.00
_cell.angle_beta   90.00
_cell.angle_gamma   90.00
#
_symmetry.space_group_name_H-M   'P 1'
#
loop_
_entity.id
_entity.type
_entity.pdbx_description
1 polymer ?
#
loop_
_entity_poly.entity_id
_entity_poly.type
_entity_poly.pdbx_seq_one_letter_code
_entity_poly.pdbx_strand_id
1 'polypeptide(L)'
;PYFAAAAGILWITRNTPEPETRRLNGTFELGGGLRIERTGGAGGAGAGGRYAWTLGWKFHHLSNAYTAPYNPGLDGNVIYLGVMRRR
;
A
#
# COMPACT_ATOMS: atom_id res chain seq x y z
N PRO A 1 13.22 -5.90 -9.18
CA PRO A 1 12.93 -4.72 -8.33
C PRO A 1 11.84 -3.88 -9.01
N TYR A 2 11.11 -3.08 -8.26
CA TYR A 2 10.16 -2.11 -8.83
C TYR A 2 10.12 -0.83 -7.99
N PHE A 3 9.65 0.22 -8.65
CA PHE A 3 9.26 1.49 -8.06
C PHE A 3 7.80 1.75 -8.45
N ALA A 4 7.04 2.36 -7.55
CA ALA A 4 5.64 2.66 -7.76
C ALA A 4 5.27 3.96 -7.06
N ALA A 5 4.39 4.72 -7.70
CA ALA A 5 3.73 5.88 -7.12
C ALA A 5 2.24 5.82 -7.44
N ALA A 6 1.43 6.36 -6.54
CA ALA A 6 -0.01 6.48 -6.72
C ALA A 6 -0.52 7.76 -6.07
N ALA A 7 -1.62 8.30 -6.56
CA ALA A 7 -2.37 9.36 -5.91
C ALA A 7 -3.85 9.06 -6.03
N GLY A 8 -4.64 9.58 -5.11
CA GLY A 8 -6.07 9.32 -5.10
C GLY A 8 -6.80 9.99 -3.95
N ILE A 9 -7.98 9.44 -3.67
CA ILE A 9 -8.92 9.95 -2.68
C ILE A 9 -9.32 8.79 -1.76
N LEU A 10 -9.42 9.07 -0.47
CA LEU A 10 -9.85 8.12 0.56
C LEU A 10 -11.12 8.66 1.23
N TRP A 11 -12.18 7.85 1.24
CA TRP A 11 -13.39 8.09 2.02
C TRP A 11 -13.40 7.16 3.22
N ILE A 12 -13.19 7.71 4.42
CA ILE A 12 -13.06 6.95 5.65
C ILE A 12 -14.37 7.04 6.45
N THR A 13 -14.73 5.98 7.17
CA THR A 13 -15.98 5.92 7.94
C THR A 13 -16.08 6.94 9.07
N ARG A 14 -14.94 7.55 9.47
CA ARG A 14 -14.81 8.58 10.50
C ARG A 14 -13.87 9.69 10.05
N ASN A 15 -13.94 10.84 10.73
CA ASN A 15 -12.94 11.91 10.54
C ASN A 15 -11.55 11.37 10.89
N THR A 16 -10.58 11.65 10.03
CA THR A 16 -9.23 11.08 10.08
C THR A 16 -8.20 12.15 9.70
N PRO A 17 -7.05 12.25 10.37
CA PRO A 17 -6.59 11.36 11.45
C PRO A 17 -7.23 11.58 12.82
N GLU A 18 -7.94 12.69 13.02
CA GLU A 18 -8.55 13.04 14.30
C GLU A 18 -10.01 13.53 14.15
N PRO A 19 -10.76 13.72 15.25
CA PRO A 19 -12.19 14.05 15.21
C PRO A 19 -12.54 15.35 14.49
N GLU A 20 -11.69 16.37 14.52
CA GLU A 20 -11.95 17.73 14.00
C GLU A 20 -11.66 17.89 12.49
N THR A 21 -11.25 16.80 11.82
CA THR A 21 -10.90 16.80 10.39
C THR A 21 -12.05 16.30 9.51
N ARG A 22 -11.74 15.72 8.34
CA ARG A 22 -12.71 15.21 7.36
C ARG A 22 -12.59 13.70 7.16
N ARG A 23 -13.70 13.11 6.75
CA ARG A 23 -13.80 11.74 6.24
C ARG A 23 -13.16 11.57 4.86
N LEU A 24 -13.34 12.59 4.02
CA LEU A 24 -12.80 12.63 2.66
C LEU A 24 -11.44 13.31 2.65
N ASN A 25 -10.41 12.58 2.21
CA ASN A 25 -9.04 13.08 2.13
C ASN A 25 -8.42 12.75 0.76
N GLY A 26 -7.51 13.60 0.30
CA GLY A 26 -6.57 13.25 -0.75
C GLY A 26 -5.42 12.41 -0.19
N THR A 27 -4.81 11.59 -1.04
CA THR A 27 -3.63 10.80 -0.66
C THR A 27 -2.66 10.67 -1.82
N PHE A 28 -1.38 10.52 -1.48
CA PHE A 28 -0.38 10.03 -2.42
C PHE A 28 0.53 9.01 -1.72
N GLU A 29 1.07 8.10 -2.53
CA GLU A 29 1.98 7.06 -2.09
C GLU A 29 3.21 7.00 -3.00
N LEU A 30 4.36 6.71 -2.41
CA LEU A 30 5.63 6.53 -3.09
C LEU A 30 6.35 5.32 -2.48
N GLY A 31 6.82 4.39 -3.30
CA GLY A 31 7.49 3.22 -2.77
C GLY A 31 8.10 2.32 -3.82
N GLY A 32 8.57 1.17 -3.35
CA GLY A 32 9.21 0.18 -4.19
C GLY A 32 9.41 -1.13 -3.46
N GLY A 33 9.97 -2.10 -4.17
CA GLY A 33 10.20 -3.40 -3.58
C GLY A 33 10.87 -4.40 -4.50
N LEU A 34 10.99 -5.61 -3.99
CA LEU A 34 11.48 -6.78 -4.70
C LEU A 34 10.32 -7.74 -4.89
N ARG A 35 10.14 -8.19 -6.13
CA ARG A 35 9.27 -9.31 -6.48
C ARG A 35 10.12 -10.46 -6.98
N ILE A 36 9.99 -11.61 -6.35
CA ILE A 36 10.69 -12.84 -6.70
C ILE A 36 9.66 -13.84 -7.22
N GLU A 37 9.81 -14.24 -8.47
CA GLU A 37 8.97 -15.26 -9.09
C GLU A 37 9.58 -16.63 -8.82
N ARG A 38 8.88 -17.51 -8.12
CA ARG A 38 9.23 -18.93 -8.05
C ARG A 38 8.44 -19.69 -9.12
N THR A 39 9.08 -19.91 -10.26
CA THR A 39 8.73 -20.99 -11.18
C THR A 39 9.18 -22.31 -10.53
N GLY A 40 8.29 -23.30 -10.45
CA GLY A 40 8.61 -24.53 -9.72
C GLY A 40 9.80 -25.30 -10.32
N GLY A 41 10.65 -25.84 -9.44
CA GLY A 41 11.67 -26.84 -9.78
C GLY A 41 12.78 -27.02 -8.72
N ALA A 42 12.47 -27.60 -7.56
CA ALA A 42 13.32 -28.53 -6.78
C ALA A 42 12.72 -28.78 -5.38
N GLY A 43 12.10 -29.95 -5.18
CA GLY A 43 11.89 -30.57 -3.86
C GLY A 43 10.70 -30.08 -3.02
N GLY A 44 9.61 -30.87 -3.02
CA GLY A 44 8.74 -31.02 -1.85
C GLY A 44 7.48 -30.15 -1.74
N ALA A 45 6.48 -30.45 -2.56
CA ALA A 45 5.03 -30.53 -2.23
C ALA A 45 4.22 -30.31 -3.51
N GLY A 46 3.40 -31.30 -3.87
CA GLY A 46 2.63 -31.36 -5.11
C GLY A 46 1.62 -30.22 -5.33
N ALA A 47 1.10 -30.19 -6.56
CA ALA A 47 0.12 -29.26 -7.15
C ALA A 47 0.70 -27.96 -7.72
N GLY A 48 1.01 -28.00 -9.03
CA GLY A 48 1.61 -26.92 -9.82
C GLY A 48 0.89 -25.57 -9.74
N GLY A 49 1.56 -24.60 -9.13
CA GLY A 49 1.22 -23.19 -9.18
C GLY A 49 2.51 -22.36 -9.18
N ARG A 50 2.59 -21.35 -10.04
CA ARG A 50 3.70 -20.37 -10.03
C ARG A 50 3.38 -19.34 -8.94
N TYR A 51 4.22 -19.19 -7.93
CA TYR A 51 4.01 -18.20 -6.87
C TYR A 51 5.00 -17.05 -7.03
N ALA A 52 4.56 -15.82 -6.78
CA ALA A 52 5.41 -14.65 -6.69
C ALA A 52 5.38 -14.09 -5.26
N TRP A 53 6.55 -13.96 -4.66
CA TRP A 53 6.74 -13.31 -3.37
C TRP A 53 7.10 -11.86 -3.57
N THR A 54 6.56 -10.96 -2.74
CA THR A 54 6.84 -9.53 -2.80
C THR A 54 7.21 -9.01 -1.42
N LEU A 55 8.34 -8.33 -1.30
CA LEU A 55 8.71 -7.51 -0.13
C LEU A 55 8.82 -6.07 -0.60
N GLY A 56 8.12 -5.16 0.06
CA GLY A 56 8.12 -3.76 -0.32
C GLY A 56 8.01 -2.80 0.86
N TRP A 57 8.31 -1.55 0.57
CA TRP A 57 8.09 -0.42 1.45
C TRP A 57 7.38 0.68 0.66
N LYS A 58 6.51 1.42 1.34
CA LYS A 58 5.92 2.65 0.80
C LYS A 58 5.76 3.71 1.88
N PHE A 59 5.97 4.94 1.48
CA PHE A 59 5.47 6.12 2.16
C PHE A 59 4.04 6.42 1.68
N HIS A 60 3.16 6.85 2.59
CA HIS A 60 1.86 7.43 2.27
C HIS A 60 1.71 8.79 2.96
N HIS A 61 1.01 9.70 2.30
CA HIS A 61 0.53 10.96 2.86
C HIS A 61 -0.99 11.02 2.72
N LEU A 62 -1.67 11.53 3.72
CA LEU A 62 -3.11 11.77 3.76
C LEU A 62 -3.39 13.20 4.23
N SER A 63 -4.28 13.92 3.55
CA SER A 63 -4.60 15.31 3.90
C SER A 63 -5.97 15.70 3.35
N ASN A 64 -6.69 16.57 4.05
CA ASN A 64 -7.95 17.13 3.57
C ASN A 64 -7.77 18.41 2.73
N ALA A 65 -6.51 18.78 2.44
CA ALA A 65 -6.14 19.98 1.68
C ALA A 65 -6.77 21.27 2.22
N TYR A 66 -6.91 21.38 3.55
CA TYR A 66 -7.56 22.51 4.23
C TYR A 66 -9.01 22.75 3.82
N THR A 67 -9.70 21.72 3.33
CA THR A 67 -11.14 21.82 3.06
C THR A 67 -11.96 21.79 4.35
N ALA A 68 -11.37 21.43 5.50
CA ALA A 68 -11.91 21.63 6.84
C ALA A 68 -11.06 22.62 7.66
N PRO A 69 -11.60 23.14 8.77
CA PRO A 69 -10.88 24.07 9.65
C PRO A 69 -9.54 23.54 10.17
N TYR A 70 -9.38 22.22 10.29
CA TYR A 70 -8.16 21.59 10.74
C TYR A 70 -7.65 20.56 9.73
N ASN A 71 -6.34 20.56 9.48
CA ASN A 71 -5.67 19.66 8.54
C ASN A 71 -4.26 19.30 9.04
N PRO A 72 -4.14 18.38 10.00
CA PRO A 72 -2.84 17.98 10.53
C PRO A 72 -2.05 17.15 9.50
N GLY A 73 -2.75 16.54 8.54
CA GLY A 73 -2.21 15.52 7.67
C GLY A 73 -1.86 14.23 8.44
N LEU A 74 -1.57 13.16 7.70
CA LEU A 74 -0.99 11.95 8.27
C LEU A 74 0.04 11.38 7.28
N ASP A 75 1.27 11.26 7.77
CA ASP A 75 2.37 10.62 7.07
C ASP A 75 2.63 9.25 7.68
N GLY A 76 2.81 8.24 6.83
CA GLY A 76 3.01 6.87 7.28
C GLY A 76 3.96 6.08 6.40
N ASN A 77 4.74 5.21 7.05
CA ASN A 77 5.64 4.27 6.40
C ASN A 77 5.07 2.86 6.56
N VAL A 78 4.90 2.14 5.46
CA VAL A 78 4.35 0.78 5.45
C VAL A 78 5.36 -0.17 4.82
N ILE A 79 5.83 -1.12 5.60
CA ILE A 79 6.56 -2.29 5.11
C ILE A 79 5.55 -3.41 4.91
N TYR A 80 5.57 -4.08 3.74
CA TYR A 80 4.62 -5.13 3.41
C TYR A 80 5.28 -6.35 2.78
N LEU A 81 4.71 -7.52 3.07
CA LEU A 81 5.04 -8.80 2.48
C LEU A 81 3.78 -9.36 1.79
N GLY A 82 3.93 -9.92 0.60
CA GLY A 82 2.82 -10.50 -0.16
C GLY A 82 3.20 -11.78 -0.89
N VAL A 83 2.22 -12.64 -1.09
CA VAL A 83 2.30 -13.84 -1.94
C VAL A 83 1.19 -13.78 -2.97
N MET A 84 1.53 -14.02 -4.23
CA MET A 84 0.58 -14.03 -5.35
C MET A 84 0.67 -15.36 -6.08
N ARG A 85 -0.44 -16.10 -6.15
CA ARG A 85 -0.56 -17.28 -7.00
C ARG A 85 -0.83 -16.85 -8.43
N ARG A 86 0.03 -17.26 -9.37
CA ARG A 86 -0.18 -17.10 -10.81
C ARG A 86 -0.81 -18.37 -11.38
N ARG A 87 -1.81 -18.17 -12.23
CA ARG A 87 -2.44 -19.24 -13.01
C ARG A 87 -1.51 -19.67 -14.16
#